data_AF-A0A2C6KGD9-F1
#
_entry.id   AF-A0A2C6KGD9-F1
#
_cell.length_a   1.000
_cell.length_b   1.000
_cell.length_c   1.000
_cell.angle_alpha   90.00
_cell.angle_beta   90.00
_cell.angle_gamma   90.00
#
_symmetry.space_group_name_H-M   'P 1'
#
loop_
_entity.id
_entity.type
_entity.pdbx_description
1 polymer ?
#
loop_
_entity_poly.entity_id
_entity_poly.type
_entity_poly.pdbx_seq_one_letter_code
_entity_poly.pdbx_strand_id
1 'polypeptide(L)'
;MAALHPRHRWMISQIVAAFGLEEDENAVEASFRGQFYPKIEKFLNGTSRRQYVLFGYQKPRESRNATPGPPDPSLDAKLICTDGTESGLESRSIYFLKTTPRGKAVNLNVPSDCEVLFGEVAAAPLSSLDVTLADVFLPVVERFNENDW
;
A
#
# COMPACT_ATOMS: atom_id res chain seq x y z
N MET A 1 6.06 11.21 -20.05
CA MET A 1 5.85 10.21 -18.97
C MET A 1 6.91 10.42 -17.91
N ALA A 2 6.55 10.41 -16.62
CA ALA A 2 7.54 10.54 -15.54
C ALA A 2 8.46 9.31 -15.50
N ALA A 3 9.75 9.52 -15.27
CA ALA A 3 10.72 8.44 -15.13
C ALA A 3 10.55 7.77 -13.76
N LEU A 4 10.47 6.44 -13.74
CA LEU A 4 10.42 5.69 -12.49
C LEU A 4 11.83 5.52 -11.92
N HIS A 5 11.98 5.82 -10.63
CA HIS A 5 13.19 5.55 -9.86
C HIS A 5 13.16 4.12 -9.28
N PRO A 6 14.30 3.59 -8.81
CA PRO A 6 14.35 2.30 -8.13
C PRO A 6 13.29 2.12 -7.04
N ARG A 7 13.04 3.16 -6.21
CA ARG A 7 11.99 3.15 -5.19
C ARG A 7 10.60 2.91 -5.77
N HIS A 8 10.26 3.58 -6.87
CA HIS A 8 8.95 3.42 -7.51
C HIS A 8 8.75 1.99 -8.00
N ARG A 9 9.78 1.41 -8.63
CA ARG A 9 9.73 0.01 -9.11
C ARG A 9 9.57 -0.98 -7.96
N TRP A 10 10.25 -0.75 -6.84
CA TRP A 10 10.06 -1.56 -5.64
C TRP A 10 8.63 -1.45 -5.09
N MET A 11 8.06 -0.24 -5.03
CA MET A 11 6.66 -0.09 -4.60
C MET A 11 5.70 -0.85 -5.53
N ILE A 12 5.89 -0.76 -6.86
CA ILE A 12 5.11 -1.51 -7.84
C ILE A 12 5.22 -3.02 -7.59
N SER A 13 6.43 -3.54 -7.39
CA SER A 13 6.61 -4.98 -7.15
C SER A 13 5.94 -5.46 -5.86
N GLN A 14 5.93 -4.64 -4.80
CA GLN A 14 5.18 -4.95 -3.58
C GLN A 14 3.65 -4.96 -3.83
N ILE A 15 3.13 -4.01 -4.61
CA ILE A 15 1.70 -3.98 -4.98
C ILE A 15 1.31 -5.24 -5.76
N VAL A 16 2.13 -5.59 -6.76
CA VAL A 16 1.92 -6.77 -7.61
C VAL A 16 1.93 -8.04 -6.76
N ALA A 17 2.95 -8.22 -5.94
CA ALA A 17 3.09 -9.41 -5.09
C ALA A 17 1.97 -9.52 -4.04
N ALA A 18 1.58 -8.41 -3.40
CA ALA A 18 0.57 -8.44 -2.35
C ALA A 18 -0.82 -8.81 -2.88
N PHE A 19 -1.16 -8.38 -4.09
CA PHE A 19 -2.47 -8.62 -4.70
C PHE A 19 -2.50 -9.80 -5.68
N GLY A 20 -1.35 -10.42 -5.98
CA GLY A 20 -1.24 -11.52 -6.95
C GLY A 20 -1.58 -11.06 -8.37
N LEU A 21 -0.93 -9.97 -8.81
CA LEU A 21 -1.17 -9.30 -10.09
C LEU A 21 0.01 -9.49 -11.06
N GLU A 22 0.72 -10.62 -11.00
CA GLU A 22 1.92 -10.87 -11.78
C GLU A 22 1.68 -10.79 -13.29
N GLU A 23 0.50 -11.23 -13.74
CA GLU A 23 0.08 -11.14 -15.14
C GLU A 23 -0.29 -9.70 -15.58
N ASP A 24 -0.62 -8.85 -14.61
CA ASP A 24 -1.10 -7.48 -14.80
C ASP A 24 -0.06 -6.41 -14.42
N GLU A 25 1.22 -6.79 -14.23
CA GLU A 25 2.28 -5.86 -13.77
C GLU A 25 2.39 -4.60 -14.64
N ASN A 26 2.28 -4.74 -15.96
CA ASN A 26 2.30 -3.62 -16.90
C ASN A 26 1.14 -2.64 -16.68
N ALA A 27 -0.04 -3.16 -16.33
CA ALA A 27 -1.21 -2.34 -16.02
C ALA A 27 -1.01 -1.61 -14.69
N VAL A 28 -0.48 -2.29 -13.67
CA VAL A 28 -0.14 -1.67 -12.37
C VAL A 28 0.89 -0.55 -12.56
N GLU A 29 1.94 -0.77 -13.36
CA GLU A 29 2.93 0.26 -13.67
C GLU A 29 2.30 1.46 -14.42
N ALA A 30 1.38 1.21 -15.36
CA ALA A 30 0.67 2.25 -16.09
C ALA A 30 -0.20 3.11 -15.15
N SER A 31 -1.01 2.50 -14.28
CA SER A 31 -1.83 3.21 -13.30
C SER A 31 -0.95 3.95 -12.27
N PHE A 32 0.20 3.38 -11.89
CA PHE A 32 1.19 4.03 -11.03
C PHE A 32 1.76 5.30 -11.67
N ARG A 33 2.16 5.25 -12.95
CA ARG A 33 2.70 6.41 -13.69
C ARG A 33 1.63 7.46 -14.02
N GLY A 34 0.39 7.03 -14.19
CA GLY A 34 -0.74 7.89 -14.52
C GLY A 34 -1.43 8.42 -13.27
N GLN A 35 -2.46 7.70 -12.83
CA GLN A 35 -3.40 8.13 -11.80
C GLN A 35 -2.74 8.35 -10.43
N PHE A 36 -1.83 7.47 -10.02
CA PHE A 36 -1.33 7.47 -8.64
C PHE A 36 -0.08 8.32 -8.46
N TYR A 37 0.64 8.63 -9.54
CA TYR A 37 1.92 9.32 -9.51
C TYR A 37 1.88 10.60 -8.66
N PRO A 38 0.89 11.52 -8.80
CA PRO A 38 0.87 12.75 -8.01
C PRO A 38 0.72 12.53 -6.50
N LYS A 39 0.01 11.48 -6.08
CA LYS A 39 -0.19 11.14 -4.65
C LYS A 39 1.08 10.53 -4.07
N ILE A 40 1.71 9.65 -4.83
CA ILE A 40 2.96 8.97 -4.48
C ILE A 40 4.13 9.97 -4.41
N GLU A 41 4.25 10.87 -5.38
CA GLU A 41 5.27 11.92 -5.39
C GLU A 41 5.17 12.83 -4.16
N LYS A 42 3.96 13.25 -3.78
CA LYS A 42 3.75 14.04 -2.56
C LYS A 42 4.17 13.26 -1.31
N PHE A 43 3.86 11.97 -1.26
CA PHE A 43 4.27 11.09 -0.18
C PHE A 43 5.79 10.97 -0.08
N LEU A 44 6.46 10.64 -1.19
CA LEU A 44 7.92 10.41 -1.23
C LEU A 44 8.73 11.70 -1.02
N ASN A 45 8.27 12.83 -1.56
CA ASN A 45 8.93 14.14 -1.35
C ASN A 45 8.61 14.76 0.01
N GLY A 46 7.74 14.13 0.81
CA GLY A 46 7.40 14.60 2.15
C GLY A 46 6.50 15.83 2.19
N THR A 47 5.89 16.20 1.06
CA THR A 47 4.92 17.31 0.97
C THR A 47 3.48 16.86 1.29
N SER A 48 3.24 15.55 1.37
CA SER A 48 1.99 15.00 1.89
C SER A 48 1.81 15.33 3.37
N ARG A 49 0.56 15.61 3.78
CA ARG A 49 0.20 15.75 5.20
C ARG A 49 0.31 14.43 5.97
N ARG A 50 0.14 13.30 5.27
CA ARG A 50 0.24 11.94 5.85
C ARG A 50 1.60 11.35 5.53
N GLN A 51 2.13 10.58 6.49
CA GLN A 51 3.35 9.80 6.29
C GLN A 51 3.06 8.40 5.74
N TYR A 52 1.86 8.14 5.23
CA TYR A 52 1.53 6.86 4.62
C TYR A 52 0.67 7.06 3.37
N VAL A 53 0.66 6.03 2.53
CA VAL A 53 -0.26 5.84 1.41
C VAL A 53 -0.76 4.40 1.44
N LEU A 54 -2.04 4.21 1.16
CA LEU A 54 -2.72 2.92 1.14
C LEU A 54 -3.05 2.54 -0.31
N PHE A 55 -2.93 1.26 -0.61
CA PHE A 55 -3.49 0.67 -1.82
C PHE A 55 -4.50 -0.39 -1.44
N GLY A 56 -5.67 -0.35 -2.08
CA GLY A 56 -6.69 -1.38 -1.98
C GLY A 56 -6.91 -2.00 -3.34
N TYR A 57 -7.17 -3.31 -3.37
CA TYR A 57 -7.57 -4.00 -4.59
C TYR A 57 -8.94 -4.65 -4.40
N GLN A 58 -9.89 -4.26 -5.23
CA GLN A 58 -11.21 -4.87 -5.27
C GLN A 58 -11.26 -5.85 -6.44
N LYS A 59 -11.21 -7.15 -6.13
CA LYS A 59 -11.51 -8.17 -7.13
C LYS A 59 -12.96 -7.97 -7.60
N PRO A 60 -13.24 -8.06 -8.90
CA PRO A 60 -14.61 -8.11 -9.39
C PRO A 60 -15.32 -9.20 -8.61
N ARG A 61 -16.42 -8.87 -7.92
CA ARG A 61 -17.30 -9.92 -7.41
C ARG A 61 -17.68 -10.77 -8.62
N GLU A 62 -17.36 -12.06 -8.61
CA GLU A 62 -18.05 -12.99 -9.48
C GLU A 62 -19.54 -12.78 -9.21
N SER A 63 -20.23 -12.22 -10.20
CA SER A 63 -21.59 -11.74 -10.10
C SER A 63 -22.50 -12.89 -9.72
N ARG A 64 -22.70 -13.14 -8.42
CA ARG A 64 -23.66 -14.16 -7.97
C ARG A 64 -25.10 -13.70 -8.06
N ASN A 65 -25.39 -12.63 -8.82
CA ASN A 65 -26.69 -12.23 -9.39
C ASN A 65 -26.58 -10.79 -9.94
N ALA A 66 -26.28 -10.59 -11.23
CA ALA A 66 -26.57 -9.31 -11.89
C ALA A 66 -26.65 -9.47 -13.42
N THR A 67 -27.73 -8.89 -13.95
CA THR A 67 -28.09 -8.55 -15.34
C THR A 67 -26.90 -8.38 -16.30
N PRO A 68 -27.01 -8.83 -17.56
CA PRO A 68 -25.92 -8.74 -18.54
C PRO A 68 -25.67 -7.28 -18.94
N GLY A 69 -24.72 -6.63 -18.26
CA GLY A 69 -24.04 -5.43 -18.73
C GLY A 69 -22.64 -5.80 -19.24
N PRO A 70 -22.02 -4.98 -20.11
CA PRO A 70 -20.68 -5.27 -20.61
C PRO A 70 -19.68 -5.30 -19.44
N PRO A 71 -18.75 -6.28 -19.41
CA PRO A 71 -17.71 -6.34 -18.39
C PRO A 71 -16.78 -5.13 -18.53
N ASP A 72 -16.63 -4.35 -17.46
CA ASP A 72 -15.71 -3.21 -17.42
C ASP A 72 -14.25 -3.71 -17.40
N PRO A 73 -13.45 -3.45 -18.45
CA PRO A 73 -12.20 -4.17 -18.67
C PRO A 73 -10.97 -3.52 -18.03
N SER A 74 -11.09 -2.43 -17.27
CA SER A 74 -9.91 -1.72 -16.73
C SER A 74 -9.52 -2.15 -15.32
N LEU A 75 -8.23 -2.44 -15.08
CA LEU A 75 -7.66 -2.51 -13.74
C LEU A 75 -7.79 -1.18 -12.97
N ASP A 76 -7.94 -0.07 -13.70
CA ASP A 76 -8.09 1.28 -13.14
C ASP A 76 -9.31 1.41 -12.22
N ALA A 77 -10.36 0.60 -12.43
CA ALA A 77 -11.51 0.54 -11.52
C ALA A 77 -11.27 -0.33 -10.27
N LYS A 78 -10.20 -1.14 -10.26
CA LYS A 78 -9.97 -2.21 -9.27
C LYS A 78 -8.87 -1.89 -8.27
N LEU A 79 -7.81 -1.19 -8.70
CA LEU A 79 -6.71 -0.74 -7.84
C LEU A 79 -6.95 0.70 -7.40
N ILE A 80 -6.98 0.93 -6.09
CA ILE A 80 -7.31 2.23 -5.49
C ILE A 80 -6.10 2.70 -4.69
N CYS A 81 -5.66 3.94 -4.89
CA CYS A 81 -4.61 4.58 -4.10
C CYS A 81 -5.20 5.68 -3.21
N THR A 82 -5.24 5.44 -1.91
CA THR A 82 -5.92 6.29 -0.93
C THR A 82 -5.00 6.72 0.21
N ASP A 83 -5.37 7.79 0.90
CA ASP A 83 -4.74 8.20 2.15
C ASP A 83 -5.62 7.80 3.36
N GLY A 84 -6.68 7.01 3.13
CA GLY A 84 -7.61 6.52 4.13
C GLY A 84 -8.77 7.49 4.42
N THR A 85 -8.94 8.54 3.62
CA THR A 85 -10.12 9.42 3.70
C THR A 85 -11.31 8.91 2.90
N GLU A 86 -11.08 8.05 1.93
CA GLU A 86 -12.09 7.53 1.02
C GLU A 86 -12.72 6.26 1.64
N SER A 87 -14.05 6.24 1.80
CA SER A 87 -14.79 5.06 2.25
C SER A 87 -14.80 3.98 1.15
N GLY A 88 -14.50 2.72 1.49
CA GLY A 88 -14.62 1.60 0.53
C GLY A 88 -13.50 0.55 0.56
N LEU A 89 -12.55 0.61 1.49
CA LEU A 89 -11.58 -0.49 1.71
C LEU A 89 -12.27 -1.66 2.44
N GLU A 90 -13.19 -2.34 1.75
CA GLU A 90 -13.84 -3.57 2.23
C GLU A 90 -12.96 -4.83 2.06
N SER A 91 -11.75 -4.67 1.51
CA SER A 91 -10.83 -5.76 1.17
C SER A 91 -9.44 -5.57 1.80
N ARG A 92 -8.64 -6.65 1.75
CA ARG A 92 -7.20 -6.61 2.09
C ARG A 92 -6.56 -5.41 1.41
N SER A 93 -5.77 -4.68 2.18
CA SER A 93 -5.12 -3.46 1.73
C SER A 93 -3.64 -3.52 2.08
N ILE A 94 -2.83 -2.74 1.38
CA ILE A 94 -1.42 -2.57 1.71
C ILE A 94 -1.12 -1.11 1.97
N TYR A 95 -0.06 -0.83 2.71
CA TYR A 95 0.40 0.52 2.95
C TYR A 95 1.90 0.65 2.76
N PHE A 96 2.30 1.85 2.38
CA PHE A 96 3.67 2.31 2.48
C PHE A 96 3.73 3.39 3.55
N LEU A 97 4.64 3.25 4.51
CA LEU A 97 4.84 4.17 5.63
C LEU A 97 6.23 4.80 5.51
N LYS A 98 6.27 6.13 5.46
CA LYS A 98 7.50 6.91 5.48
C LYS A 98 7.96 7.12 6.91
N THR A 99 9.20 6.75 7.21
CA THR A 99 9.81 6.89 8.54
C THR A 99 10.71 8.12 8.64
N THR A 100 11.07 8.73 7.49
CA THR A 100 11.82 9.99 7.50
C THR A 100 11.00 11.12 8.14
N PRO A 101 11.64 12.13 8.74
CA PRO A 101 10.95 13.28 9.30
C PRO A 101 9.94 13.92 8.34
N ARG A 102 8.89 14.52 8.90
CA ARG A 102 7.90 15.28 8.11
C ARG A 102 8.60 16.39 7.31
N GLY A 103 8.18 16.59 6.06
CA GLY A 103 8.83 17.55 5.15
C GLY A 103 10.14 17.06 4.51
N LYS A 104 10.73 15.94 4.96
CA LYS A 104 11.94 15.38 4.34
C LYS A 104 11.59 14.39 3.23
N ALA A 105 12.24 14.53 2.08
CA ALA A 105 12.13 13.55 0.98
C ALA A 105 12.84 12.23 1.32
N VAL A 106 12.40 11.13 0.70
CA VAL A 106 13.09 9.83 0.77
C VAL A 106 14.10 9.68 -0.36
N ASN A 107 15.06 8.79 -0.18
CA ASN A 107 16.02 8.43 -1.21
C ASN A 107 15.38 7.52 -2.28
N LEU A 108 15.11 8.10 -3.44
CA LEU A 108 14.50 7.40 -4.57
C LEU A 108 15.43 6.38 -5.26
N ASN A 109 16.75 6.51 -5.08
CA ASN A 109 17.76 5.70 -5.77
C ASN A 109 17.99 4.35 -5.10
N VAL A 110 17.58 4.20 -3.85
CA VAL A 110 17.59 2.91 -3.14
C VAL A 110 16.19 2.30 -3.31
N PRO A 111 16.06 1.01 -3.66
CA PRO A 111 14.76 0.37 -3.85
C PRO A 111 14.05 0.10 -2.51
N SER A 112 14.77 -0.48 -1.55
CA SER A 112 14.26 -0.81 -0.22
C SER A 112 15.32 -0.44 0.83
N ASP A 113 14.93 0.39 1.77
CA ASP A 113 15.66 0.77 2.98
C ASP A 113 14.64 1.06 4.08
N CYS A 114 15.12 1.46 5.25
CA CYS A 114 14.23 1.78 6.37
C CYS A 114 13.49 3.11 6.21
N GLU A 115 13.63 3.88 5.10
CA GLU A 115 12.97 5.18 4.89
C GLU A 115 11.50 5.03 4.45
N VAL A 116 11.18 3.92 3.77
CA VAL A 116 9.81 3.54 3.38
C VAL A 116 9.58 2.08 3.77
N LEU A 117 8.72 1.88 4.75
CA LEU A 117 8.26 0.56 5.16
C LEU A 117 7.05 0.15 4.33
N PHE A 118 6.95 -1.16 4.07
CA PHE A 118 5.79 -1.79 3.47
C PHE A 118 5.08 -2.63 4.52
N GLY A 119 3.76 -2.63 4.50
CA GLY A 119 2.97 -3.52 5.33
C GLY A 119 1.58 -3.76 4.77
N GLU A 120 0.87 -4.67 5.40
CA GLU A 120 -0.46 -5.09 4.96
C GLU A 120 -1.50 -4.88 6.07
N VAL A 121 -2.72 -4.58 5.66
CA VAL A 121 -3.91 -4.51 6.50
C VAL A 121 -4.81 -5.66 6.10
N ALA A 122 -5.05 -6.57 7.05
CA ALA A 122 -5.96 -7.69 6.87
C ALA A 122 -7.41 -7.22 6.65
N ALA A 123 -8.24 -8.07 6.04
CA ALA A 123 -9.66 -7.78 5.83
C ALA A 123 -10.45 -7.59 7.15
N ALA A 124 -10.00 -8.21 8.24
CA ALA A 124 -10.50 -7.99 9.60
C ALA A 124 -9.43 -7.23 10.42
N PRO A 125 -9.27 -5.91 10.24
CA PRO A 125 -8.13 -5.17 10.76
C PRO A 125 -8.06 -5.15 12.28
N LEU A 126 -9.20 -5.06 12.97
CA LEU A 126 -9.24 -5.04 14.44
C LEU A 126 -8.82 -6.39 15.04
N SER A 127 -9.34 -7.49 14.51
CA SER A 127 -8.95 -8.83 14.95
C SER A 127 -7.48 -9.12 14.63
N SER A 128 -7.01 -8.70 13.45
CA SER A 128 -5.59 -8.83 13.09
C SER A 128 -4.69 -8.01 14.02
N LEU A 129 -5.11 -6.82 14.42
CA LEU A 129 -4.35 -5.98 15.35
C LEU A 129 -4.28 -6.61 16.74
N ASP A 130 -5.40 -7.13 17.24
CA ASP A 130 -5.47 -7.83 18.53
C ASP A 130 -4.48 -9.00 18.59
N VAL A 131 -4.53 -9.89 17.58
CA VAL A 131 -3.58 -11.01 17.44
C VAL A 131 -2.15 -10.51 17.34
N THR A 132 -1.89 -9.46 16.56
CA THR A 132 -0.51 -8.95 16.39
C THR A 132 0.03 -8.38 17.70
N LEU A 133 -0.79 -7.65 18.46
CA LEU A 133 -0.38 -7.09 19.75
C LEU A 133 -0.18 -8.19 20.80
N ALA A 134 -1.12 -9.13 20.91
CA ALA A 134 -1.11 -10.19 21.92
C ALA A 134 -0.04 -11.26 21.66
N ASP A 135 0.12 -11.70 20.40
CA ASP A 135 0.94 -12.88 20.10
C ASP A 135 2.35 -12.51 19.58
N VAL A 136 2.52 -11.33 18.98
CA VAL A 136 3.80 -10.92 18.38
C VAL A 136 4.52 -9.90 19.26
N PHE A 137 3.85 -8.82 19.64
CA PHE A 137 4.52 -7.73 20.37
C PHE A 137 4.59 -7.94 21.87
N LEU A 138 3.55 -8.47 22.51
CA LEU A 138 3.53 -8.67 23.96
C LEU A 138 4.71 -9.55 24.43
N PRO A 139 5.05 -10.70 23.80
CA PRO A 139 6.20 -11.50 24.23
C PRO A 139 7.55 -10.78 24.06
N VAL A 140 7.64 -9.82 23.14
CA VAL A 140 8.85 -8.99 22.96
C VAL A 140 8.92 -7.95 24.07
N VAL A 141 7.79 -7.31 24.39
CA VAL A 141 7.72 -6.29 25.43
C VAL A 141 7.97 -6.87 26.82
N GLU A 142 7.45 -8.05 27.11
CA GLU A 142 7.68 -8.75 28.39
C GLU A 142 9.14 -9.17 28.58
N ARG A 143 9.93 -9.21 27.51
CA ARG A 143 11.38 -9.50 27.56
C ARG A 143 12.25 -8.24 27.64
N PHE A 144 11.68 -7.05 27.47
CA PHE A 144 12.45 -5.83 27.65
C PHE A 144 12.79 -5.64 29.12
N ASN A 145 14.08 -5.44 29.40
CA ASN A 145 14.55 -5.07 30.72
C ASN A 145 14.57 -3.53 30.84
N GLU A 146 14.77 -3.00 32.04
CA GLU A 146 14.84 -1.54 32.28
C GLU A 146 15.91 -0.81 31.45
N ASN A 147 16.86 -1.54 30.85
CA ASN A 147 17.91 -1.00 29.99
C ASN A 147 17.50 -0.87 28.50
N ASP A 148 16.36 -1.43 28.10
CA ASP A 148 15.92 -1.49 26.69
C ASP A 148 14.86 -0.42 26.35
N TRP A 149 14.44 0.39 27.33
CA TRP A 149 13.54 1.54 27.19
C TRP A 149 14.33 2.83 26.91
#